data_AF-A0A9D6R6V2-F1
#
_entry.id   AF-A0A9D6R6V2-F1
#
_cell.length_a   1.000
_cell.length_b   1.000
_cell.length_c   1.000
_cell.angle_alpha   90.00
_cell.angle_beta   90.00
_cell.angle_gamma   90.00
#
_symmetry.space_group_name_H-M   'P 1'
#
loop_
_entity.id
_entity.type
_entity.pdbx_description
1 polymer ?
#
loop_
_entity_poly.entity_id
_entity_poly.type
_entity_poly.pdbx_seq_one_letter_code
_entity_poly.pdbx_strand_id
1 'polypeptide(L)'
;VPAAKETQPAAPKEKVSPILDPKDPKSILYLDTKGSLAGTGDPAKSGPASEAVKAGAGWHPTALAAAVLPKDKYGLVDWARAVKDHIVVPRHSLDPQEEEMPPLDMNVVIEAKSDFVNDVVYPHYIHTWWLKCEVCHPKIFIPQKGGNNMTMIEIAGGKFCGRCHGKIAFPLTDCMRCHVQPKKAAKK
;
A
#
# COMPACT_ATOMS: atom_id res chain seq x y z
N VAL A 1 -9.09 40.11 -27.72
CA VAL A 1 -10.43 39.60 -27.34
C VAL A 1 -10.25 38.29 -26.60
N PRO A 2 -10.28 38.24 -25.25
CA PRO A 2 -10.28 36.97 -24.54
C PRO A 2 -11.73 36.52 -24.30
N ALA A 3 -12.00 35.24 -24.59
CA ALA A 3 -13.28 34.59 -24.46
C ALA A 3 -13.70 34.47 -22.99
N ALA A 4 -14.96 34.83 -22.71
CA ALA A 4 -15.59 34.68 -21.40
C ALA A 4 -15.80 33.19 -21.07
N LYS A 5 -15.37 32.78 -19.87
CA LYS A 5 -15.79 31.50 -19.28
C LYS A 5 -17.26 31.61 -18.89
N GLU A 6 -18.10 30.76 -19.49
CA GLU A 6 -19.50 30.58 -19.10
C GLU A 6 -19.56 29.92 -17.71
N THR A 7 -20.14 30.64 -16.76
CA THR A 7 -20.43 30.15 -15.41
C THR A 7 -21.72 29.33 -15.46
N GLN A 8 -21.65 28.05 -15.12
CA GLN A 8 -22.85 27.21 -14.98
C GLN A 8 -23.74 27.74 -13.83
N PRO A 9 -25.07 27.79 -13.98
CA PRO A 9 -25.97 28.27 -12.94
C PRO A 9 -25.99 27.28 -11.77
N ALA A 10 -25.75 27.79 -10.56
CA ALA A 10 -25.90 27.04 -9.32
C ALA A 10 -27.35 26.56 -9.18
N ALA A 11 -27.53 25.26 -8.89
CA ALA A 11 -28.84 24.68 -8.59
C ALA A 11 -29.52 25.44 -7.43
N PRO A 12 -30.85 25.59 -7.44
CA PRO A 12 -31.55 26.33 -6.40
C PRO A 12 -31.34 25.63 -5.05
N LYS A 13 -30.84 26.37 -4.05
CA LYS A 13 -30.84 25.91 -2.67
C LYS A 13 -32.29 25.81 -2.21
N GLU A 14 -32.80 24.59 -2.17
CA GLU A 14 -34.12 24.29 -1.61
C GLU A 14 -34.12 24.73 -0.14
N LYS A 15 -34.99 25.69 0.19
CA LYS A 15 -35.13 26.20 1.56
C LYS A 15 -35.77 25.09 2.40
N VAL A 16 -34.96 24.42 3.22
CA VAL A 16 -35.46 23.45 4.19
C VAL A 16 -36.34 24.21 5.20
N SER A 17 -37.62 23.86 5.25
CA SER A 17 -38.61 24.47 6.14
C SER A 17 -38.21 24.29 7.62
N PRO A 18 -38.35 25.33 8.47
CA PRO A 18 -37.92 25.31 9.87
C PRO A 18 -38.90 24.58 10.82
N ILE A 19 -39.91 23.88 10.29
CA ILE A 19 -40.98 23.25 11.08
C ILE A 19 -40.78 21.74 11.06
N LEU A 20 -40.57 21.15 12.24
CA LEU A 20 -40.42 19.70 12.45
C LEU A 20 -41.78 19.01 12.27
N ASP A 21 -41.89 18.08 11.32
CA ASP A 21 -43.04 17.17 11.23
C ASP A 21 -42.71 15.84 11.92
N PRO A 22 -43.35 15.51 13.07
CA PRO A 22 -43.12 14.26 13.79
C PRO A 22 -43.52 12.99 13.03
N LYS A 23 -44.24 13.13 11.90
CA LYS A 23 -44.70 12.00 11.07
C LYS A 23 -43.83 11.76 9.83
N ASP A 24 -42.88 12.65 9.52
CA ASP A 24 -41.95 12.47 8.41
C ASP A 24 -40.66 11.76 8.90
N PRO A 25 -40.38 10.52 8.46
CA PRO A 25 -39.16 9.80 8.82
C PRO A 25 -37.86 10.46 8.30
N LYS A 26 -37.95 11.49 7.45
CA LYS A 26 -36.81 12.34 7.03
C LYS A 26 -36.50 13.47 8.02
N SER A 27 -37.34 13.70 9.03
CA SER A 27 -37.16 14.73 10.06
C SER A 27 -36.15 14.36 11.16
N ILE A 28 -35.24 13.41 10.92
CA ILE A 28 -34.21 13.03 11.90
C ILE A 28 -33.10 14.07 11.86
N LEU A 29 -33.14 15.02 12.81
CA LEU A 29 -32.08 16.01 12.98
C LEU A 29 -31.00 15.46 13.93
N TYR A 30 -29.77 15.50 13.47
CA TYR A 30 -28.60 15.23 14.30
C TYR A 30 -28.11 16.56 14.86
N LEU A 31 -27.83 16.62 16.16
CA LEU A 31 -27.29 17.78 16.85
C LEU A 31 -25.82 17.53 17.23
N ASP A 32 -24.99 18.57 17.18
CA ASP A 32 -23.60 18.51 17.65
C ASP A 32 -23.53 18.60 19.19
N THR A 33 -22.31 18.49 19.73
CA THR A 33 -22.06 18.56 21.19
C THR A 33 -22.34 19.93 21.80
N LYS A 34 -22.60 20.95 20.98
CA LYS A 34 -23.01 22.30 21.39
C LYS A 34 -24.52 22.52 21.19
N GLY A 35 -25.26 21.48 20.79
CA GLY A 35 -26.70 21.54 20.53
C GLY A 35 -27.09 22.22 19.21
N SER A 36 -26.14 22.44 18.30
CA SER A 36 -26.40 23.03 16.98
C SER A 36 -26.73 21.95 15.95
N LEU A 37 -27.46 22.30 14.89
CA LEU A 37 -27.83 21.36 13.83
C LEU A 37 -26.58 20.83 13.09
N ALA A 38 -26.35 19.52 13.21
CA ALA A 38 -25.24 18.80 12.59
C ALA A 38 -25.63 18.04 11.29
N GLY A 39 -26.93 17.85 11.01
CA GLY A 39 -27.36 17.24 9.75
C GLY A 39 -28.75 16.59 9.78
N THR A 40 -29.12 15.95 8.66
CA THR A 40 -30.41 15.25 8.45
C THR A 40 -30.26 13.72 8.46
N GLY A 41 -29.06 13.21 8.74
CA GLY A 41 -28.76 11.77 8.73
C GLY A 41 -28.52 11.17 7.34
N ASP A 42 -28.75 11.94 6.28
CA ASP A 42 -28.39 11.55 4.91
C ASP A 42 -26.91 11.92 4.66
N PRO A 43 -26.00 10.93 4.51
CA PRO A 43 -24.58 11.19 4.29
C PRO A 43 -24.31 11.93 2.97
N ALA A 44 -25.20 11.80 1.99
CA ALA A 44 -25.06 12.43 0.68
C ALA A 44 -25.50 13.91 0.68
N LYS A 45 -26.33 14.32 1.65
CA LYS A 45 -26.89 15.69 1.72
C LYS A 45 -26.39 16.52 2.89
N SER A 46 -26.11 15.89 4.04
CA SER A 46 -25.72 16.57 5.27
C SER A 46 -24.26 16.34 5.70
N GLY A 47 -23.51 15.53 4.94
CA GLY A 47 -22.17 15.13 5.35
C GLY A 47 -22.17 14.14 6.52
N PRO A 48 -21.00 13.76 7.06
CA PRO A 48 -20.91 12.79 8.15
C PRO A 48 -21.58 13.31 9.43
N ALA A 49 -22.37 12.45 10.08
CA ALA A 49 -23.23 12.79 11.22
C ALA A 49 -22.50 13.34 12.47
N SER A 50 -21.18 13.17 12.54
CA SER A 50 -20.33 13.78 13.57
C SER A 50 -18.86 13.77 13.14
N GLU A 51 -18.03 14.57 13.81
CA GLU A 51 -16.57 14.49 13.67
C GLU A 51 -16.03 13.09 14.05
N ALA A 52 -16.68 12.36 14.96
CA ALA A 52 -16.33 10.98 15.29
C ALA A 52 -16.64 10.01 14.12
N VAL A 53 -17.77 10.18 13.42
CA VAL A 53 -18.10 9.41 12.21
C VAL A 53 -17.14 9.73 11.08
N LYS A 54 -16.76 11.01 10.93
CA LYS A 54 -15.75 11.46 9.95
C LYS A 54 -14.36 10.87 10.23
N ALA A 55 -13.96 10.82 11.51
CA ALA A 55 -12.71 10.18 11.93
C ALA A 55 -12.76 8.65 11.78
N GLY A 56 -13.90 8.02 12.07
CA GLY A 56 -14.12 6.57 11.89
C GLY A 56 -14.21 6.13 10.42
N ALA A 57 -14.66 7.03 9.53
CA ALA A 57 -14.55 6.90 8.07
C ALA A 57 -13.16 7.25 7.53
N GLY A 58 -12.23 7.66 8.41
CA GLY A 58 -10.83 7.90 8.09
C GLY A 58 -10.06 6.61 7.81
N TRP A 59 -8.76 6.76 7.59
CA TRP A 59 -7.87 5.64 7.29
C TRP A 59 -7.88 4.60 8.42
N HIS A 60 -8.30 3.38 8.13
CA HIS A 60 -8.24 2.24 9.06
C HIS A 60 -7.44 1.10 8.42
N PRO A 61 -6.28 0.69 8.98
CA PRO A 61 -5.39 -0.27 8.34
C PRO A 61 -6.06 -1.61 8.08
N THR A 62 -6.90 -2.09 9.01
CA THR A 62 -7.66 -3.33 8.82
C THR A 62 -8.74 -3.22 7.74
N ALA A 63 -9.40 -2.07 7.59
CA ALA A 63 -10.44 -1.87 6.56
C ALA A 63 -9.81 -1.75 5.17
N LEU A 64 -8.66 -1.07 5.06
CA LEU A 64 -7.89 -0.95 3.82
C LEU A 64 -7.40 -2.33 3.34
N ALA A 65 -6.86 -3.14 4.25
CA ALA A 65 -6.44 -4.51 3.97
C ALA A 65 -7.61 -5.43 3.59
N ALA A 66 -8.81 -5.17 4.12
CA ALA A 66 -10.00 -5.96 3.84
C ALA A 66 -10.66 -5.63 2.48
N ALA A 67 -10.63 -4.36 2.06
CA ALA A 67 -11.46 -3.89 0.95
C ALA A 67 -10.71 -3.61 -0.37
N VAL A 68 -9.44 -3.16 -0.31
CA VAL A 68 -8.77 -2.57 -1.48
C VAL A 68 -7.45 -3.26 -1.84
N LEU A 69 -6.71 -3.75 -0.84
CA LEU A 69 -5.38 -4.30 -1.11
C LEU A 69 -5.45 -5.69 -1.74
N PRO A 70 -4.62 -5.96 -2.77
CA PRO A 70 -4.55 -7.26 -3.40
C PRO A 70 -4.02 -8.28 -2.40
N LYS A 71 -4.53 -9.51 -2.48
CA LYS A 71 -4.11 -10.63 -1.64
C LYS A 71 -3.32 -11.64 -2.47
N ASP A 72 -2.37 -12.31 -1.83
CA ASP A 72 -1.66 -13.45 -2.39
C ASP A 72 -2.45 -14.75 -2.21
N LYS A 73 -1.88 -15.87 -2.68
CA LYS A 73 -2.53 -17.20 -2.59
C LYS A 73 -2.77 -17.70 -1.16
N TYR A 74 -2.10 -17.11 -0.16
CA TYR A 74 -2.29 -17.42 1.25
C TYR A 74 -3.25 -16.44 1.94
N GLY A 75 -3.83 -15.50 1.19
CA GLY A 75 -4.72 -14.47 1.71
C GLY A 75 -4.00 -13.31 2.41
N LEU A 76 -2.66 -13.26 2.34
CA LEU A 76 -1.86 -12.16 2.88
C LEU A 76 -1.84 -10.99 1.90
N VAL A 77 -1.62 -9.77 2.40
CA VAL A 77 -1.52 -8.58 1.55
C VAL A 77 -0.30 -8.71 0.63
N ASP A 78 -0.51 -8.57 -0.69
CA ASP A 78 0.55 -8.51 -1.69
C ASP A 78 0.98 -7.06 -1.91
N TRP A 79 1.92 -6.61 -1.09
CA TRP A 79 2.47 -5.25 -1.17
C TRP A 79 3.13 -4.96 -2.53
N ALA A 80 3.79 -5.96 -3.14
CA ALA A 80 4.44 -5.77 -4.43
C ALA A 80 3.42 -5.48 -5.54
N ARG A 81 2.31 -6.22 -5.53
CA ARG A 81 1.20 -5.96 -6.45
C ARG A 81 0.51 -4.63 -6.14
N ALA A 82 0.31 -4.28 -4.87
CA ALA A 82 -0.29 -3.00 -4.51
C ALA A 82 0.50 -1.79 -5.05
N VAL A 83 1.83 -1.88 -5.01
CA VAL A 83 2.73 -0.88 -5.60
C VAL A 83 2.62 -0.86 -7.13
N LYS A 84 2.71 -2.03 -7.76
CA LYS A 84 2.67 -2.17 -9.22
C LYS A 84 1.33 -1.69 -9.81
N ASP A 85 0.23 -1.97 -9.12
CA ASP A 85 -1.12 -1.59 -9.53
C ASP A 85 -1.45 -0.13 -9.11
N HIS A 86 -0.47 0.62 -8.58
CA HIS A 86 -0.60 2.00 -8.11
C HIS A 86 -1.71 2.23 -7.08
N ILE A 87 -2.04 1.20 -6.28
CA ILE A 87 -3.03 1.26 -5.21
C ILE A 87 -2.50 2.07 -4.01
N VAL A 88 -1.18 2.05 -3.82
CA VAL A 88 -0.49 2.81 -2.78
C VAL A 88 0.52 3.76 -3.40
N VAL A 89 0.45 5.04 -3.02
CA VAL A 89 1.38 6.10 -3.46
C VAL A 89 1.82 6.90 -2.22
N PRO A 90 2.76 6.37 -1.44
CA PRO A 90 3.29 7.03 -0.25
C PRO A 90 4.17 8.20 -0.61
N ARG A 91 4.38 9.09 0.36
CA ARG A 91 5.40 10.14 0.24
C ARG A 91 6.78 9.51 0.40
N HIS A 92 7.74 9.93 -0.42
CA HIS A 92 9.13 9.46 -0.35
C HIS A 92 9.85 9.94 0.93
N SER A 93 9.46 11.09 1.48
CA SER A 93 10.00 11.63 2.73
C SER A 93 8.94 12.41 3.53
N LEU A 94 9.24 12.59 4.81
CA LEU A 94 8.55 13.53 5.68
C LEU A 94 9.08 14.96 5.50
N ASP A 95 10.32 15.10 5.03
CA ASP A 95 10.91 16.40 4.67
C ASP A 95 10.51 16.77 3.24
N PRO A 96 9.77 17.88 3.03
CA PRO A 96 9.40 18.34 1.70
C PRO A 96 10.58 18.73 0.79
N GLN A 97 11.77 18.96 1.37
CA GLN A 97 12.96 19.41 0.63
C GLN A 97 13.90 18.25 0.24
N GLU A 98 13.63 17.04 0.71
CA GLU A 98 14.44 15.89 0.35
C GLU A 98 14.14 15.47 -1.09
N GLU A 99 15.17 15.31 -1.90
CA GLU A 99 14.99 14.82 -3.27
C GLU A 99 14.58 13.35 -3.26
N GLU A 100 13.60 13.00 -4.10
CA GLU A 100 13.19 11.62 -4.29
C GLU A 100 14.28 10.84 -5.02
N MET A 101 14.87 9.87 -4.35
CA MET A 101 15.74 8.90 -4.99
C MET A 101 14.87 7.88 -5.73
N PRO A 102 14.96 7.78 -7.06
CA PRO A 102 14.13 6.84 -7.80
C PRO A 102 14.50 5.39 -7.45
N PRO A 103 13.51 4.47 -7.45
CA PRO A 103 13.78 3.05 -7.24
C PRO A 103 14.70 2.49 -8.31
N LEU A 104 15.60 1.58 -7.91
CA LEU A 104 16.57 0.98 -8.81
C LEU A 104 15.93 -0.19 -9.58
N ASP A 105 15.75 -0.02 -10.88
CA ASP A 105 15.21 -1.07 -11.75
C ASP A 105 16.30 -2.01 -12.25
N MET A 106 16.70 -2.96 -11.40
CA MET A 106 17.60 -4.04 -11.80
C MET A 106 17.32 -5.35 -11.07
N ASN A 107 17.48 -6.46 -11.78
CA ASN A 107 17.36 -7.80 -11.21
C ASN A 107 18.73 -8.44 -10.98
N VAL A 108 18.89 -9.09 -9.83
CA VAL A 108 20.03 -9.95 -9.54
C VAL A 108 19.57 -11.40 -9.54
N VAL A 109 20.16 -12.21 -10.42
CA VAL A 109 19.95 -13.65 -10.44
C VAL A 109 20.95 -14.31 -9.50
N ILE A 110 20.45 -15.06 -8.53
CA ILE A 110 21.21 -15.82 -7.55
C ILE A 110 21.03 -17.30 -7.91
N GLU A 111 22.14 -17.95 -8.25
CA GLU A 111 22.13 -19.36 -8.64
C GLU A 111 21.81 -20.23 -7.42
N ALA A 112 20.83 -21.11 -7.57
CA ALA A 112 20.48 -22.04 -6.51
C ALA A 112 21.47 -23.20 -6.48
N LYS A 113 21.95 -23.54 -5.28
CA LYS A 113 22.91 -24.64 -5.09
C LYS A 113 22.35 -26.03 -5.42
N SER A 114 21.02 -26.20 -5.34
CA SER A 114 20.34 -27.45 -5.70
C SER A 114 19.92 -27.39 -7.17
N ASP A 115 20.09 -28.48 -7.91
CA ASP A 115 19.72 -28.59 -9.33
C ASP A 115 18.22 -28.81 -9.55
N PHE A 116 17.50 -29.17 -8.50
CA PHE A 116 16.06 -29.44 -8.57
C PHE A 116 15.20 -28.21 -8.29
N VAL A 117 15.81 -27.07 -7.98
CA VAL A 117 15.12 -25.81 -7.75
C VAL A 117 15.61 -24.76 -8.73
N ASN A 118 14.69 -23.90 -9.15
CA ASN A 118 14.97 -22.76 -10.00
C ASN A 118 15.93 -21.78 -9.32
N ASP A 119 16.62 -20.98 -10.12
CA ASP A 119 17.41 -19.86 -9.64
C ASP A 119 16.51 -18.77 -9.06
N VAL A 120 17.06 -18.01 -8.12
CA VAL A 120 16.36 -16.95 -7.43
C VAL A 120 16.54 -15.64 -8.18
N VAL A 121 15.44 -14.90 -8.36
CA VAL A 121 15.50 -13.52 -8.86
C VAL A 121 15.25 -12.56 -7.71
N TYR A 122 16.19 -11.65 -7.49
CA TYR A 122 16.06 -10.53 -6.57
C TYR A 122 15.83 -9.22 -7.35
N PRO A 123 14.61 -8.67 -7.34
CA PRO A 123 14.32 -7.39 -7.99
C PRO A 123 14.64 -6.22 -7.07
N HIS A 124 15.60 -5.36 -7.43
CA HIS A 124 15.87 -4.14 -6.66
C HIS A 124 14.68 -3.19 -6.65
N TYR A 125 13.89 -3.13 -7.71
CA TYR A 125 12.81 -2.15 -7.85
C TYR A 125 11.89 -2.14 -6.63
N ILE A 126 11.30 -3.30 -6.29
CA ILE A 126 10.36 -3.37 -5.18
C ILE A 126 11.03 -3.21 -3.81
N HIS A 127 12.30 -3.61 -3.68
CA HIS A 127 13.04 -3.47 -2.44
C HIS A 127 13.48 -2.01 -2.21
N THR A 128 13.80 -1.30 -3.27
CA THR A 128 14.24 0.11 -3.26
C THR A 128 13.10 1.09 -3.47
N TRP A 129 11.89 0.60 -3.69
CA TRP A 129 10.70 1.45 -3.83
C TRP A 129 10.42 2.26 -2.57
N TRP A 130 10.72 1.71 -1.39
CA TRP A 130 10.67 2.43 -0.12
C TRP A 130 12.00 2.42 0.63
N LEU A 131 12.86 1.41 0.44
CA LEU A 131 14.08 1.28 1.23
C LEU A 131 15.28 1.92 0.52
N LYS A 132 16.13 2.57 1.30
CA LYS A 132 17.40 3.11 0.81
C LYS A 132 18.49 2.04 0.75
N CYS A 133 19.53 2.29 -0.04
CA CYS A 133 20.64 1.37 -0.27
C CYS A 133 21.32 0.89 1.01
N GLU A 134 21.46 1.78 2.01
CA GLU A 134 22.15 1.53 3.28
C GLU A 134 21.41 0.55 4.19
N VAL A 135 20.11 0.35 3.95
CA VAL A 135 19.31 -0.65 4.68
C VAL A 135 19.85 -2.06 4.39
N CYS A 136 20.33 -2.29 3.16
CA CYS A 136 20.81 -3.58 2.68
C CYS A 136 22.34 -3.66 2.65
N HIS A 137 23.00 -2.62 2.17
CA HIS A 137 24.43 -2.62 1.88
C HIS A 137 25.24 -1.75 2.86
N PRO A 138 26.46 -2.17 3.22
CA PRO A 138 27.06 -3.50 3.01
C PRO A 138 26.61 -4.52 4.08
N LYS A 139 25.76 -4.10 5.02
CA LYS A 139 25.51 -4.82 6.27
C LYS A 139 24.87 -6.19 6.10
N ILE A 140 23.89 -6.30 5.20
CA ILE A 140 23.18 -7.57 4.94
C ILE A 140 23.78 -8.25 3.71
N PHE A 141 24.09 -7.46 2.68
CA PHE A 141 24.65 -7.94 1.43
C PHE A 141 25.87 -7.13 1.03
N ILE A 142 26.90 -7.81 0.54
CA ILE A 142 27.99 -7.16 -0.22
C ILE A 142 27.41 -6.68 -1.56
N PRO A 143 27.66 -5.43 -2.01
CA PRO A 143 27.18 -4.89 -3.29
C PRO A 143 27.96 -5.48 -4.48
N GLN A 144 28.01 -6.81 -4.56
CA GLN A 144 28.70 -7.59 -5.57
C GLN A 144 27.92 -8.88 -5.84
N LYS A 145 27.64 -9.15 -7.11
CA LYS A 145 26.99 -10.40 -7.51
C LYS A 145 27.87 -11.59 -7.11
N GLY A 146 27.28 -12.57 -6.43
CA GLY A 146 27.99 -13.74 -5.92
C GLY A 146 28.91 -13.47 -4.71
N GLY A 147 28.95 -12.26 -4.17
CA GLY A 147 29.80 -11.92 -3.02
C GLY A 147 29.32 -12.53 -1.70
N ASN A 148 28.05 -12.92 -1.60
CA ASN A 148 27.46 -13.49 -0.39
C ASN A 148 27.24 -14.99 -0.55
N ASN A 149 27.88 -15.80 0.30
CA ASN A 149 27.62 -17.23 0.36
C ASN A 149 26.42 -17.50 1.27
N MET A 150 25.25 -17.71 0.67
CA MET A 150 23.99 -17.87 1.39
C MET A 150 23.50 -19.31 1.40
N THR A 151 22.75 -19.68 2.43
CA THR A 151 22.03 -20.95 2.52
C THR A 151 20.60 -20.71 3.01
N MET A 152 19.67 -21.58 2.62
CA MET A 152 18.29 -21.48 3.12
C MET A 152 18.20 -21.68 4.64
N ILE A 153 19.11 -22.44 5.24
CA ILE A 153 19.20 -22.60 6.70
C ILE A 153 19.49 -21.26 7.38
N GLU A 154 20.46 -20.50 6.85
CA GLU A 154 20.78 -19.18 7.37
C GLU A 154 19.68 -18.16 7.12
N ILE A 155 19.01 -18.23 5.96
CA ILE A 155 17.86 -17.40 5.65
C ILE A 155 16.73 -17.67 6.65
N ALA A 156 16.39 -18.94 6.90
CA ALA A 156 15.41 -19.32 7.92
C ALA A 156 15.84 -18.87 9.33
N GLY A 157 17.15 -18.87 9.61
CA GLY A 157 17.74 -18.34 10.84
C GLY A 157 17.75 -16.81 10.95
N GLY A 158 17.16 -16.07 10.00
CA GLY A 158 17.01 -14.62 10.06
C GLY A 158 18.17 -13.82 9.48
N LYS A 159 19.09 -14.45 8.75
CA LYS A 159 20.13 -13.78 7.95
C LYS A 159 19.62 -13.47 6.54
N PHE A 160 20.32 -12.61 5.81
CA PHE A 160 20.04 -12.27 4.40
C PHE A 160 18.56 -11.91 4.18
N CYS A 161 17.86 -12.61 3.29
CA CYS A 161 16.44 -12.41 2.99
C CYS A 161 15.54 -12.55 4.24
N GLY A 162 15.90 -13.45 5.17
CA GLY A 162 15.15 -13.69 6.40
C GLY A 162 15.29 -12.58 7.44
N ARG A 163 16.11 -11.55 7.17
CA ARG A 163 16.09 -10.33 7.98
C ARG A 163 14.71 -9.67 7.95
N CYS A 164 14.01 -9.78 6.82
CA CYS A 164 12.73 -9.14 6.57
C CYS A 164 11.60 -10.15 6.25
N HIS A 165 11.86 -11.14 5.40
CA HIS A 165 10.86 -12.16 5.02
C HIS A 165 10.51 -13.07 6.19
N GLY A 166 9.22 -13.17 6.51
CA GLY A 166 8.71 -13.86 7.71
C GLY A 166 8.60 -12.97 8.96
N LYS A 167 8.96 -11.68 8.87
CA LYS A 167 8.78 -10.68 9.94
C LYS A 167 7.93 -9.51 9.48
N ILE A 168 8.38 -8.83 8.43
CA ILE A 168 7.74 -7.63 7.87
C ILE A 168 7.33 -7.81 6.40
N ALA A 169 7.83 -8.87 5.76
CA ALA A 169 7.47 -9.26 4.40
C ALA A 169 6.91 -10.69 4.38
N PHE A 170 6.42 -11.13 3.22
CA PHE A 170 5.79 -12.44 3.04
C PHE A 170 6.67 -13.60 3.57
N PRO A 171 6.05 -14.70 4.01
CA PRO A 171 6.77 -15.80 4.64
C PRO A 171 7.67 -16.56 3.66
N LEU A 172 8.77 -17.10 4.15
CA LEU A 172 9.74 -17.89 3.37
C LEU A 172 9.18 -19.24 2.87
N THR A 173 7.96 -19.60 3.23
CA THR A 173 7.29 -20.84 2.82
C THR A 173 6.80 -20.81 1.37
N ASP A 174 6.71 -19.63 0.75
CA ASP A 174 6.37 -19.53 -0.67
C ASP A 174 7.60 -19.56 -1.57
N CYS A 175 8.14 -20.76 -1.79
CA CYS A 175 9.38 -20.97 -2.55
C CYS A 175 9.32 -20.30 -3.94
N MET A 176 8.16 -20.35 -4.60
CA MET A 176 7.97 -19.89 -5.98
C MET A 176 7.94 -18.37 -6.13
N ARG A 177 7.93 -17.59 -5.03
CA ARG A 177 8.08 -16.12 -5.11
C ARG A 177 9.52 -15.69 -5.39
N CYS A 178 10.48 -16.51 -4.98
CA CYS A 178 11.91 -16.25 -5.18
C CYS A 178 12.48 -17.11 -6.30
N HIS A 179 12.18 -18.41 -6.28
CA HIS A 179 12.69 -19.42 -7.22
C HIS A 179 11.92 -19.42 -8.54
N VAL A 180 12.03 -18.30 -9.28
CA VAL A 180 11.22 -18.04 -10.48
C VAL A 180 11.97 -18.28 -11.78
N GLN A 181 13.30 -18.29 -11.77
CA GLN A 181 14.09 -18.38 -12.99
C GLN A 181 14.50 -19.84 -13.25
N PRO A 182 14.01 -20.49 -14.32
CA PRO A 182 14.42 -21.84 -14.66
C PRO A 182 15.94 -21.94 -14.78
N LYS A 183 16.50 -23.03 -14.27
CA LYS A 183 17.92 -23.31 -14.47
C LYS A 183 18.20 -23.41 -15.96
N LYS A 184 19.26 -22.75 -16.41
CA LYS A 184 19.79 -23.00 -17.75
C LYS A 184 20.24 -24.45 -17.78
N ALA A 185 19.77 -25.23 -18.75
CA ALA A 185 20.25 -26.59 -18.95
C ALA A 185 21.79 -26.57 -18.96
N ALA A 186 22.41 -27.33 -18.06
CA ALA A 186 23.86 -27.48 -18.06
C ALA A 186 24.26 -27.91 -19.47
N LYS A 187 25.13 -27.13 -20.13
CA LYS A 187 25.79 -27.61 -21.34
C LYS A 187 26.58 -28.84 -20.90
N LYS A 188 26.11 -30.02 -21.31
CA LYS A 188 26.85 -31.28 -21.21
C LYS A 188 28.17 -31.18 -21.95
#